data_AF-A0A9X5UEW5-F1
#
_entry.id   AF-A0A9X5UEW5-F1
#
_cell.length_a   1.000
_cell.length_b   1.000
_cell.length_c   1.000
_cell.angle_alpha   90.00
_cell.angle_beta   90.00
_cell.angle_gamma   90.00
#
_symmetry.space_group_name_H-M   'P 1'
#
loop_
_entity.id
_entity.type
_entity.pdbx_description
1 polymer ?
#
loop_
_entity_poly.entity_id
_entity_poly.type
_entity_poly.pdbx_seq_one_letter_code
_entity_poly.pdbx_strand_id
1 'polypeptide(L)' 'MWAAASPRLRAELPALAGLARADSWATDAHKWLNVPHDCGVVLCAHPDAHRAAMRARAD' A
#
# COMPACT_ATOMS: atom_id res chain seq x y z
N MET A 1 -0.96 -8.02 1.87
CA MET A 1 0.24 -7.50 1.18
C MET A 1 1.49 -8.32 1.50
N TRP A 2 1.98 -8.36 2.75
CA TRP A 2 3.25 -9.02 3.08
C TRP A 2 3.37 -10.48 2.67
N ALA A 3 2.30 -11.27 2.85
CA ALA A 3 2.28 -12.66 2.39
C ALA A 3 2.51 -12.80 0.88
N ALA A 4 2.14 -11.79 0.07
CA ALA A 4 2.41 -11.79 -1.36
C ALA A 4 3.90 -11.68 -1.68
N ALA A 5 4.76 -11.18 -0.79
CA ALA A 5 6.21 -11.13 -1.00
C ALA A 5 6.88 -12.51 -0.95
N SER A 6 6.23 -13.51 -0.34
CA SER A 6 6.69 -14.90 -0.34
C SER A 6 6.14 -15.66 -1.55
N PRO A 7 6.97 -16.30 -2.39
CA PRO A 7 6.50 -17.12 -3.50
C PRO A 7 5.57 -18.26 -3.08
N ARG A 8 5.90 -18.95 -1.98
CA ARG A 8 5.10 -20.05 -1.43
C ARG A 8 3.72 -19.56 -1.00
N LEU A 9 3.67 -18.56 -0.13
CA LEU A 9 2.39 -18.05 0.39
C LEU A 9 1.55 -17.40 -0.70
N ARG A 10 2.18 -16.78 -1.71
CA ARG A 10 1.49 -16.26 -2.89
C ARG A 10 0.74 -17.35 -3.65
N ALA A 11 1.32 -18.54 -3.78
CA ALA A 11 0.69 -19.66 -4.49
C ALA A 11 -0.40 -20.36 -3.66
N GLU A 12 -0.24 -20.39 -2.33
CA GLU A 12 -1.07 -21.23 -1.44
C GLU A 12 -2.24 -20.49 -0.78
N LEU A 13 -2.25 -19.15 -0.74
CA LEU A 13 -3.26 -18.38 0.00
C LEU A 13 -4.34 -17.79 -0.93
N PRO A 14 -5.58 -18.33 -0.92
CA PRO A 14 -6.69 -17.76 -1.69
C PRO A 14 -7.03 -16.32 -1.27
N ALA A 15 -6.71 -15.93 -0.03
CA ALA A 15 -6.90 -14.58 0.49
C ALA A 15 -6.10 -13.50 -0.27
N LEU A 16 -5.13 -13.88 -1.10
CA LEU A 16 -4.39 -12.95 -1.97
C LEU A 16 -5.10 -12.71 -3.32
N ALA A 17 -6.19 -13.42 -3.60
CA ALA A 17 -6.95 -13.27 -4.83
C ALA A 17 -7.43 -11.82 -4.99
N GLY A 18 -7.10 -11.22 -6.14
CA GLY A 18 -7.48 -9.85 -6.45
C GLY A 18 -6.64 -8.76 -5.79
N LEU A 19 -5.66 -9.09 -4.94
CA LEU A 19 -4.79 -8.10 -4.32
C LEU A 19 -4.13 -7.20 -5.38
N ALA A 20 -3.62 -7.79 -6.46
CA ALA A 20 -2.97 -7.08 -7.57
C ALA A 20 -3.90 -6.17 -8.40
N ARG A 21 -5.22 -6.24 -8.21
CA ARG A 21 -6.19 -5.36 -8.89
C ARG A 21 -6.49 -4.08 -8.11
N ALA A 22 -5.99 -3.95 -6.88
CA ALA A 22 -6.20 -2.74 -6.12
C ALA A 22 -5.38 -1.59 -6.71
N ASP A 23 -6.00 -0.42 -6.85
CA ASP A 23 -5.34 0.79 -7.32
C ASP A 23 -4.40 1.42 -6.28
N SER A 24 -4.57 1.06 -5.01
CA SER A 24 -3.69 1.50 -3.92
C SER A 24 -3.69 0.55 -2.71
N TRP A 25 -2.61 0.61 -1.92
CA TRP A 25 -2.51 -0.02 -0.59
C TRP A 25 -1.91 0.96 0.40
N ALA A 26 -2.28 0.83 1.68
CA ALA A 26 -1.69 1.58 2.77
C ALA A 26 -1.19 0.63 3.87
N THR A 27 -0.14 1.02 4.57
CA THR A 27 0.37 0.30 5.73
C THR A 27 1.07 1.24 6.70
N ASP A 28 0.95 0.94 7.99
CA ASP A 28 1.71 1.64 9.02
C ASP A 28 3.11 1.02 9.11
N ALA A 29 4.11 1.73 8.59
CA ALA A 29 5.48 1.27 8.61
C ALA A 29 6.02 1.18 10.05
N HIS A 30 5.48 1.99 10.96
CA HIS A 30 5.82 1.89 12.38
C HIS A 30 5.26 0.64 13.09
N LYS A 31 4.56 -0.24 12.37
CA LYS A 31 4.17 -1.56 12.87
C LYS A 31 5.22 -2.59 12.46
N TRP A 32 4.91 -3.40 11.45
CA TRP A 32 5.73 -4.57 11.10
C TRP A 32 7.05 -4.24 10.39
N LEU A 33 7.23 -3.00 9.91
CA LEU A 33 8.49 -2.56 9.31
C LEU A 33 9.45 -1.91 10.32
N ASN A 34 9.06 -1.83 11.60
CA ASN A 34 9.91 -1.35 12.69
C ASN A 34 10.49 0.06 12.45
N VAL A 35 9.76 0.92 11.74
CA VAL A 35 10.10 2.34 11.60
C VAL A 35 9.65 3.09 12.87
N PRO A 36 10.33 4.18 13.31
CA PRO A 36 9.82 4.98 14.42
C PRO A 36 8.38 5.46 14.22
N HIS A 37 7.69 5.72 15.34
CA HIS A 37 6.28 6.12 15.34
C HIS A 37 5.98 7.32 14.44
N ASP A 38 4.73 7.34 13.97
CA ASP A 38 4.14 8.25 12.98
C ASP A 38 4.69 8.11 11.56
N CYS A 39 5.02 6.87 11.17
CA CYS A 39 5.32 6.53 9.78
C CYS A 39 4.21 5.67 9.15
N GLY A 40 3.44 6.27 8.25
CA GLY A 40 2.51 5.59 7.34
C GLY A 40 3.02 5.63 5.90
N VAL A 41 2.76 4.57 5.12
CA VAL A 41 3.15 4.46 3.71
C VAL A 41 1.93 4.12 2.88
N VAL A 42 1.76 4.83 1.76
CA VAL A 42 0.74 4.54 0.75
C VAL A 42 1.43 4.28 -0.59
N LEU A 43 1.03 3.20 -1.26
CA LEU A 43 1.45 2.86 -2.62
C LEU A 43 0.24 3.09 -3.53
N CYS A 44 0.38 3.93 -4.56
CA CYS A 44 -0.68 4.27 -5.51
C CYS A 44 -0.24 3.91 -6.94
N ALA A 45 -1.07 3.15 -7.66
CA ALA A 45 -0.83 2.81 -9.07
C ALA A 45 -0.97 4.04 -10.00
N HIS A 46 -1.82 5.00 -9.61
CA HIS A 46 -2.12 6.22 -10.37
C HIS A 46 -1.57 7.47 -9.67
N PRO A 47 -0.27 7.78 -9.80
CA PRO A 47 0.37 8.86 -9.04
C PRO A 47 -0.21 10.24 -9.38
N ASP A 48 -0.62 10.48 -10.63
CA ASP A 48 -1.14 11.79 -11.03
C ASP A 48 -2.53 12.05 -10.45
N ALA A 49 -3.40 11.03 -10.40
CA ALA A 49 -4.69 11.13 -9.73
C ALA A 49 -4.53 11.41 -8.23
N HIS A 50 -3.58 10.72 -7.57
CA HIS A 50 -3.29 10.95 -6.16
C HIS A 50 -2.78 12.37 -5.91
N ARG A 51 -1.83 12.85 -6.71
CA ARG A 51 -1.32 14.23 -6.61
C ARG A 51 -2.42 15.26 -6.85
N ALA A 52 -3.27 15.05 -7.86
CA ALA A 52 -4.37 15.97 -8.14
C ALA A 52 -5.33 16.08 -6.95
N ALA A 53 -5.67 14.97 -6.30
CA ALA A 53 -6.54 14.93 -5.13
C ALA A 53 -5.93 15.60 -3.89
N MET A 54 -4.61 15.50 -3.69
CA MET A 54 -3.91 16.04 -2.51
C MET A 54 -3.44 17.49 -2.66
N ARG A 55 -3.58 18.09 -3.84
CA ARG A 55 -3.22 19.49 -4.06
C ARG A 55 -4.21 20.41 -3.35
N ALA A 56 -3.79 20.98 -2.23
CA ALA A 56 -4.44 22.16 -1.67
C ALA A 56 -4.08 23.40 -2.51
N ARG A 57 -5.04 24.30 -2.69
CA ARG A 57 -4.82 25.66 -3.20
C ARG A 57 -5.10 26.62 -2.05
N ALA A 58 -4.19 27.57 -1.84
CA ALA A 58 -4.50 28.75 -1.03
C ALA A 58 -5.20 29.78 -1.92
N ASP A 59 -6.17 30.47 -1.35
CA ASP A 59 -6.85 31.64 -1.91
C ASP A 59 -5.98 32.90 -1.85
#